data_AF-A0A3B1C640-F1
#
_entry.id   AF-A0A3B1C640-F1
#
_cell.length_a   1.000
_cell.length_b   1.000
_cell.length_c   1.000
_cell.angle_alpha   90.00
_cell.angle_beta   90.00
_cell.angle_gamma   90.00
#
_symmetry.space_group_name_H-M   'P 1'
#
loop_
_entity.id
_entity.type
_entity.pdbx_description
1 polymer ?
#
loop_
_entity_poly.entity_id
_entity_poly.type
_entity_poly.pdbx_seq_one_letter_code
_entity_poly.pdbx_strand_id
1 'polypeptide(L)'
;MRKFLDFYNLVCVAGIAYTIWLGYGAGATGELGRHAISGIVAAIASVLGLTILMFYFIATGSVIKKVVQAGLVDIKLYDKTRRFKMIVFPPTFALILIFSAIPALGAAYEVGKIPLIYHQVLVWGAFFGYIGTYLKARGFVSENGAIWLEAVKASIKADKEKKGKTHEEKDETS
;
A
#
# COMPACT_ATOMS: atom_id res chain seq x y z
N MET A 1 5.91 -8.67 6.44
CA MET A 1 5.23 -7.64 5.61
C MET A 1 6.17 -6.85 4.72
N ARG A 2 7.17 -6.10 5.24
CA ARG A 2 8.09 -5.28 4.41
C ARG A 2 8.68 -6.00 3.21
N LYS A 3 9.31 -7.17 3.40
CA LYS A 3 9.90 -7.96 2.29
C LYS A 3 8.90 -8.33 1.19
N PHE A 4 7.66 -8.66 1.59
CA PHE A 4 6.58 -8.98 0.65
C PHE A 4 6.17 -7.76 -0.16
N LEU A 5 5.95 -6.62 0.51
CA LEU A 5 5.67 -5.35 -0.19
C LEU A 5 6.82 -4.96 -1.10
N ASP A 6 8.07 -5.13 -0.66
CA ASP A 6 9.23 -4.78 -1.46
C ASP A 6 9.27 -5.60 -2.76
N PHE A 7 9.10 -6.92 -2.66
CA PHE A 7 9.03 -7.80 -3.82
C PHE A 7 7.85 -7.45 -4.74
N TYR A 8 6.66 -7.27 -4.19
CA TYR A 8 5.46 -6.95 -4.95
C TYR A 8 5.60 -5.63 -5.73
N ASN A 9 6.11 -4.58 -5.07
CA ASN A 9 6.31 -3.28 -5.71
C ASN A 9 7.39 -3.34 -6.79
N LEU A 10 8.45 -4.15 -6.62
CA LEU A 10 9.44 -4.38 -7.67
C LEU A 10 8.83 -5.03 -8.91
N VAL A 11 7.97 -6.04 -8.71
CA VAL A 11 7.22 -6.67 -9.81
C VAL A 11 6.32 -5.64 -10.51
N CYS A 12 5.61 -4.79 -9.77
CA CYS A 12 4.79 -3.73 -10.35
C CYS A 12 5.63 -2.71 -11.15
N VAL A 13 6.74 -2.23 -10.61
CA VAL A 13 7.64 -1.29 -11.31
C VAL A 13 8.18 -1.91 -12.60
N ALA A 14 8.62 -3.17 -12.55
CA ALA A 14 9.08 -3.89 -13.74
C ALA A 14 7.95 -4.06 -14.77
N GLY A 15 6.73 -4.40 -14.31
CA GLY A 15 5.55 -4.52 -15.17
C GLY A 15 5.19 -3.20 -15.86
N ILE A 16 5.16 -2.08 -15.12
CA ILE A 16 4.89 -0.76 -15.70
C ILE A 16 5.99 -0.38 -16.71
N ALA A 17 7.26 -0.57 -16.36
CA ALA A 17 8.37 -0.27 -17.25
C ALA A 17 8.31 -1.10 -18.54
N TYR A 18 7.95 -2.39 -18.44
CA TYR A 18 7.73 -3.26 -19.57
C TYR A 18 6.57 -2.77 -20.47
N THR A 19 5.44 -2.37 -19.88
CA THR A 19 4.32 -1.79 -20.64
C THR A 19 4.72 -0.49 -21.35
N ILE A 20 5.49 0.38 -20.69
CA ILE A 20 6.01 1.63 -21.30
C ILE A 20 6.89 1.29 -22.49
N TRP A 21 7.81 0.34 -22.33
CA TRP A 21 8.68 -0.14 -23.41
C TRP A 21 7.86 -0.69 -24.59
N LEU A 22 6.86 -1.53 -24.32
CA LEU A 22 5.91 -1.98 -25.34
C LEU A 22 5.14 -0.84 -26.00
N GLY A 23 4.78 0.22 -25.27
CA GLY A 23 4.05 1.36 -25.83
C GLY A 23 4.87 2.14 -26.86
N TYR A 24 6.15 2.37 -26.59
CA TYR A 24 7.06 3.00 -27.54
C TYR A 24 7.44 2.06 -28.69
N GLY A 25 7.53 0.75 -28.43
CA GLY A 25 7.79 -0.27 -29.47
C GLY A 25 6.59 -0.55 -30.37
N ALA A 26 5.36 -0.50 -29.85
CA ALA A 26 4.13 -0.82 -30.57
C ALA A 26 3.87 0.16 -31.72
N GLY A 27 4.32 1.42 -31.61
CA GLY A 27 4.30 2.39 -32.69
C GLY A 27 5.19 2.00 -33.89
N ALA A 28 6.15 1.09 -33.70
CA ALA A 28 7.07 0.62 -34.74
C ALA A 28 6.77 -0.81 -35.21
N THR A 29 6.17 -1.67 -34.38
CA THR A 29 6.00 -3.11 -34.66
C THR A 29 4.56 -3.60 -34.78
N GLY A 30 3.56 -2.76 -34.49
CA GLY A 30 2.14 -3.14 -34.58
C GLY A 30 1.61 -3.95 -33.40
N GLU A 31 2.34 -4.03 -32.28
CA GLU A 31 1.94 -4.82 -31.10
C GLU A 31 0.98 -4.09 -30.12
N LEU A 32 0.04 -3.29 -30.65
CA LEU A 32 -0.88 -2.47 -29.85
C LEU A 32 -1.70 -3.29 -28.84
N GLY A 33 -2.19 -4.47 -29.23
CA GLY A 33 -2.96 -5.35 -28.35
C GLY A 33 -2.15 -5.89 -27.16
N ARG A 34 -0.86 -6.17 -27.33
CA ARG A 34 0.02 -6.60 -26.23
C ARG A 34 0.32 -5.44 -25.28
N HIS A 35 0.56 -4.25 -25.81
CA HIS A 35 0.69 -3.04 -25.00
C HIS A 35 -0.57 -2.83 -24.14
N ALA A 36 -1.76 -2.84 -24.75
CA ALA A 36 -3.03 -2.63 -24.05
C ALA A 36 -3.27 -3.64 -22.92
N ILE A 37 -3.16 -4.95 -23.21
CA ILE A 37 -3.36 -5.99 -22.19
C ILE A 37 -2.32 -5.87 -21.08
N SER A 38 -1.04 -5.67 -21.42
CA SER A 38 0.01 -5.51 -20.41
C SER A 38 -0.24 -4.29 -19.51
N GLY A 39 -0.74 -3.18 -20.07
CA GLY A 39 -1.04 -1.97 -19.33
C GLY A 39 -2.21 -2.13 -18.38
N ILE A 40 -3.26 -2.85 -18.77
CA ILE A 40 -4.37 -3.19 -17.88
C ILE A 40 -3.88 -4.06 -16.72
N VAL A 41 -3.09 -5.10 -17.00
CA VAL A 41 -2.53 -5.98 -15.98
C VAL A 41 -1.62 -5.20 -15.02
N ALA A 42 -0.72 -4.36 -15.54
CA ALA A 42 0.17 -3.52 -14.74
C ALA A 42 -0.61 -2.52 -13.87
N ALA A 43 -1.67 -1.89 -14.41
CA ALA A 43 -2.53 -0.97 -13.68
C ALA A 43 -3.26 -1.67 -12.52
N ILE A 44 -3.90 -2.82 -12.79
CA ILE A 44 -4.61 -3.61 -11.77
C ILE A 44 -3.65 -4.05 -10.66
N ALA A 45 -2.49 -4.60 -11.02
CA ALA A 45 -1.47 -5.01 -10.05
C ALA A 45 -1.00 -3.81 -9.21
N SER A 46 -0.79 -2.65 -9.84
CA SER A 46 -0.36 -1.44 -9.13
C SER A 46 -1.42 -0.94 -8.14
N VAL A 47 -2.70 -0.91 -8.55
CA VAL A 47 -3.83 -0.57 -7.67
C VAL A 47 -3.94 -1.56 -6.51
N LEU A 48 -3.77 -2.86 -6.77
CA LEU A 48 -3.76 -3.88 -5.73
C LEU A 48 -2.61 -3.66 -4.72
N GLY A 49 -1.40 -3.36 -5.19
CA GLY A 49 -0.27 -3.03 -4.30
C GLY A 49 -0.53 -1.80 -3.42
N LEU A 50 -1.08 -0.73 -4.01
CA LEU A 50 -1.43 0.51 -3.31
C LEU A 50 -2.53 0.27 -2.27
N THR A 51 -3.55 -0.53 -2.60
CA THR A 51 -4.63 -0.87 -1.66
C THR A 51 -4.15 -1.78 -0.53
N ILE A 52 -3.31 -2.78 -0.80
CA ILE A 52 -2.67 -3.61 0.24
C ILE A 52 -1.88 -2.72 1.21
N LEU A 53 -1.12 -1.74 0.69
CA LEU A 53 -0.38 -0.79 1.52
C LEU A 53 -1.30 0.00 2.45
N MET A 54 -2.42 0.51 1.94
CA MET A 54 -3.41 1.22 2.77
C MET A 54 -4.03 0.31 3.83
N PHE A 55 -4.48 -0.89 3.44
CA PHE A 55 -5.09 -1.84 4.36
C PHE A 55 -4.11 -2.28 5.46
N TYR A 56 -2.83 -2.42 5.15
CA TYR A 56 -1.80 -2.67 6.16
C TYR A 56 -1.80 -1.61 7.26
N PHE A 57 -1.79 -0.32 6.91
CA PHE A 57 -1.82 0.76 7.89
C PHE A 57 -3.17 0.88 8.62
N ILE A 58 -4.29 0.55 7.95
CA ILE A 58 -5.62 0.52 8.59
C ILE A 58 -5.67 -0.58 9.64
N ALA A 59 -5.28 -1.80 9.28
CA ALA A 59 -5.35 -2.97 10.15
C ALA A 59 -4.43 -2.80 11.38
N THR A 60 -3.16 -2.47 11.15
CA THR A 60 -2.19 -2.26 12.24
C THR A 60 -2.58 -1.07 13.13
N GLY A 61 -3.02 0.04 12.54
CA GLY A 61 -3.46 1.21 13.30
C GLY A 61 -4.71 0.96 14.15
N SER A 62 -5.61 0.06 13.72
CA SER A 62 -6.78 -0.35 14.52
C SER A 62 -6.36 -1.12 15.77
N VAL A 63 -5.41 -2.05 15.64
CA VAL A 63 -4.86 -2.80 16.78
C VAL A 63 -4.18 -1.86 17.77
N ILE A 64 -3.29 -0.99 17.28
CA ILE A 64 -2.57 -0.02 18.13
C ILE A 64 -3.56 0.87 18.88
N LYS A 65 -4.62 1.36 18.21
CA LYS A 65 -5.67 2.17 18.85
C LYS A 65 -6.32 1.45 20.02
N LYS A 66 -6.68 0.17 19.86
CA LYS A 66 -7.32 -0.62 20.94
C LYS A 66 -6.40 -0.78 22.14
N VAL A 67 -5.12 -1.06 21.91
CA VAL A 67 -4.12 -1.25 22.98
C VAL A 67 -3.85 0.06 23.74
N VAL A 68 -3.78 1.20 23.04
CA VAL A 68 -3.69 2.52 23.66
C VAL A 68 -4.93 2.85 24.48
N GLN A 69 -6.14 2.56 23.96
CA GLN A 69 -7.39 2.78 24.69
C GLN A 69 -7.50 1.94 25.95
N ALA A 70 -6.88 0.76 25.97
CA ALA A 70 -6.76 -0.09 27.15
C ALA A 70 -5.68 0.36 28.15
N GLY A 71 -4.97 1.47 27.87
CA GLY A 71 -3.91 1.99 28.73
C GLY A 71 -2.64 1.14 28.78
N LEU A 72 -2.46 0.21 27.84
CA LEU A 72 -1.35 -0.75 27.86
C LEU A 72 -0.07 -0.20 27.23
N VAL A 73 -0.18 0.85 26.41
CA VAL A 73 0.95 1.54 25.77
C VAL A 73 0.68 3.05 25.64
N ASP A 74 1.74 3.84 25.45
CA ASP A 74 1.67 5.30 25.33
C ASP A 74 0.89 5.74 24.07
N ILE A 75 0.03 6.75 24.23
CA ILE A 75 -0.73 7.39 23.15
C ILE A 75 0.15 7.93 22.01
N LYS A 76 1.41 8.29 22.30
CA LYS A 76 2.39 8.72 21.30
C LYS A 76 2.60 7.68 20.19
N LEU A 77 2.43 6.38 20.48
CA LEU A 77 2.52 5.33 19.49
C LEU A 77 1.39 5.42 18.46
N TYR A 78 0.17 5.71 18.91
CA TYR A 78 -0.97 5.91 18.02
C TYR A 78 -0.81 7.16 17.15
N ASP A 79 -0.31 8.25 17.72
CA ASP A 79 -0.08 9.50 16.99
C ASP A 79 0.97 9.35 15.88
N LYS A 80 2.04 8.58 16.13
CA LYS A 80 3.03 8.23 15.10
C LYS A 80 2.39 7.47 13.93
N THR A 81 1.65 6.40 14.21
CA THR A 81 0.96 5.63 13.17
C THR A 81 -0.07 6.47 12.41
N ARG A 82 -0.75 7.40 13.07
CA ARG A 82 -1.66 8.35 12.41
C ARG A 82 -0.91 9.27 11.45
N ARG A 83 0.26 9.80 11.84
CA ARG A 83 1.10 10.65 10.97
C ARG A 83 1.56 9.90 9.72
N PHE A 84 1.94 8.63 9.82
CA PHE A 84 2.31 7.84 8.65
C PHE A 84 1.17 7.76 7.62
N LYS A 85 -0.05 7.51 8.08
CA LYS A 85 -1.24 7.47 7.21
C LYS A 85 -1.49 8.80 6.50
N MET A 86 -1.41 9.92 7.24
CA MET A 86 -1.61 11.25 6.64
C MET A 86 -0.59 11.56 5.53
N ILE A 87 0.60 10.97 5.60
CA ILE A 87 1.65 11.17 4.62
C ILE A 87 1.52 10.20 3.42
N VAL A 88 1.17 8.94 3.68
CA VAL A 88 1.13 7.88 2.66
C VAL A 88 -0.19 7.87 1.90
N PHE A 89 -1.32 8.14 2.55
CA PHE A 89 -2.63 7.91 1.96
C PHE A 89 -2.94 8.87 0.81
N PRO A 90 -2.72 10.20 0.91
CA PRO A 90 -3.05 11.09 -0.20
C PRO A 90 -2.37 10.73 -1.53
N PRO A 91 -1.03 10.53 -1.61
CA PRO A 91 -0.41 10.14 -2.88
C PRO A 91 -0.81 8.72 -3.32
N THR A 92 -1.04 7.80 -2.38
CA THR A 92 -1.51 6.44 -2.70
C THR A 92 -2.89 6.47 -3.35
N PHE A 93 -3.82 7.27 -2.82
CA PHE A 93 -5.17 7.42 -3.36
C PHE A 93 -5.16 8.08 -4.74
N ALA A 94 -4.35 9.13 -4.90
CA ALA A 94 -4.18 9.78 -6.20
C ALA A 94 -3.67 8.80 -7.26
N LEU A 95 -2.68 7.97 -6.91
CA LEU A 95 -2.16 6.94 -7.83
C LEU A 95 -3.21 5.87 -8.16
N ILE A 96 -4.04 5.44 -7.21
CA ILE A 96 -5.13 4.50 -7.50
C ILE A 96 -6.08 5.07 -8.57
N LEU A 97 -6.43 6.35 -8.46
CA LEU A 97 -7.27 7.02 -9.46
C LEU A 97 -6.55 7.13 -10.81
N ILE A 98 -5.28 7.52 -10.80
CA ILE A 98 -4.47 7.65 -12.03
C ILE A 98 -4.33 6.31 -12.74
N PHE A 99 -3.94 5.23 -12.04
CA PHE A 99 -3.81 3.90 -12.65
C PHE A 99 -5.15 3.37 -13.17
N SER A 100 -6.26 3.71 -12.51
CA SER A 100 -7.61 3.39 -13.03
C SER A 100 -7.95 4.16 -14.30
N ALA A 101 -7.45 5.39 -14.47
CA ALA A 101 -7.75 6.25 -15.61
C ALA A 101 -6.86 5.99 -16.84
N ILE A 102 -5.62 5.54 -16.65
CA ILE A 102 -4.64 5.34 -17.74
C ILE A 102 -5.18 4.44 -18.88
N PRO A 103 -5.79 3.26 -18.61
CA PRO A 103 -6.33 2.42 -19.68
C PRO A 103 -7.46 3.09 -20.47
N ALA A 104 -8.35 3.82 -19.79
CA ALA A 104 -9.44 4.54 -20.43
C ALA A 104 -8.92 5.65 -21.36
N LEU A 105 -7.86 6.35 -20.96
CA LEU A 105 -7.21 7.34 -21.82
C LEU A 105 -6.44 6.71 -22.99
N GLY A 106 -5.83 5.55 -22.78
CA GLY A 106 -5.22 4.77 -23.87
C GLY A 106 -6.27 4.43 -24.93
N ALA A 107 -7.41 3.88 -24.51
CA ALA A 107 -8.52 3.57 -25.42
C ALA A 107 -9.09 4.82 -26.10
N ALA A 108 -9.23 5.95 -25.38
CA ALA A 108 -9.71 7.21 -25.95
C ALA A 108 -8.76 7.77 -27.03
N TYR A 109 -7.44 7.58 -26.87
CA TYR A 109 -6.47 7.92 -27.90
C TYR A 109 -6.63 7.03 -29.14
N GLU A 110 -6.79 5.71 -28.96
CA GLU A 110 -6.96 4.77 -30.08
C GLU A 110 -8.17 5.11 -30.98
N VAL A 111 -9.26 5.60 -30.39
CA VAL A 111 -10.46 6.02 -31.15
C VAL A 111 -10.40 7.49 -31.60
N GLY A 112 -9.24 8.15 -31.51
CA GLY A 112 -9.01 9.50 -32.00
C GLY A 112 -9.72 10.61 -31.20
N LYS A 113 -10.13 10.34 -29.95
CA LYS A 113 -10.87 11.31 -29.12
C LYS A 113 -9.96 12.24 -28.33
N ILE A 114 -8.73 11.82 -28.03
CA ILE A 114 -7.76 12.65 -27.31
C ILE A 114 -6.35 12.52 -27.92
N PRO A 115 -5.49 13.54 -27.78
CA PRO A 115 -4.07 13.45 -28.12
C PRO A 115 -3.28 12.45 -27.25
N LEU A 116 -2.28 11.81 -27.85
CA LEU A 116 -1.38 10.84 -27.18
C LEU A 116 -0.67 11.41 -25.94
N ILE A 117 -0.35 12.70 -25.97
CA ILE A 117 0.43 13.35 -24.91
C ILE A 117 -0.25 13.23 -23.53
N TYR A 118 -1.58 13.24 -23.48
CA TYR A 118 -2.32 13.09 -22.22
C TYR A 118 -2.13 11.70 -21.60
N HIS A 119 -2.11 10.66 -22.43
CA HIS A 119 -1.81 9.31 -21.98
C HIS A 119 -0.36 9.22 -21.48
N GLN A 120 0.60 9.75 -22.24
CA GLN A 120 2.03 9.71 -21.87
C GLN A 120 2.34 10.45 -20.57
N VAL A 121 1.80 11.67 -20.39
CA VAL A 121 2.01 12.46 -19.16
C VAL A 121 1.52 11.70 -17.93
N LEU A 122 0.33 11.07 -18.02
CA LEU A 122 -0.20 10.30 -16.90
C LEU A 122 0.59 9.03 -16.62
N VAL A 123 1.04 8.32 -17.66
CA VAL A 123 1.85 7.11 -17.50
C VAL A 123 3.18 7.43 -16.81
N TRP A 124 3.92 8.46 -17.26
CA TRP A 124 5.17 8.84 -16.63
C TRP A 124 4.97 9.42 -15.23
N GLY A 125 3.94 10.24 -15.03
CA GLY A 125 3.56 10.76 -13.72
C GLY A 125 3.22 9.63 -12.74
N ALA A 126 2.47 8.63 -13.19
CA ALA A 126 2.14 7.45 -12.40
C ALA A 126 3.38 6.60 -12.09
N PHE A 127 4.28 6.39 -13.05
CA PHE A 127 5.49 5.59 -12.86
C PHE A 127 6.40 6.18 -11.78
N PHE A 128 6.78 7.45 -11.92
CA PHE A 128 7.63 8.12 -10.94
C PHE A 128 6.89 8.36 -9.61
N GLY A 129 5.60 8.70 -9.67
CA GLY A 129 4.77 8.87 -8.49
C GLY A 129 4.65 7.57 -7.68
N TYR A 130 4.50 6.43 -8.34
CA TYR A 130 4.45 5.11 -7.71
C TYR A 130 5.75 4.77 -7.01
N ILE A 131 6.89 4.92 -7.70
CA ILE A 131 8.22 4.71 -7.10
C ILE A 131 8.41 5.62 -5.88
N GLY A 132 8.15 6.92 -6.01
CA GLY A 132 8.30 7.88 -4.93
C GLY A 132 7.41 7.57 -3.72
N THR A 133 6.14 7.22 -3.97
CA THR A 133 5.19 6.84 -2.92
C THR A 133 5.64 5.58 -2.19
N TYR A 134 6.07 4.57 -2.93
CA TYR A 134 6.56 3.32 -2.35
C TYR A 134 7.85 3.51 -1.54
N LEU A 135 8.85 4.22 -2.07
CA LEU A 135 10.10 4.50 -1.35
C LEU A 135 9.84 5.23 -0.03
N LYS A 136 8.92 6.21 -0.04
CA LYS A 136 8.50 6.94 1.17
C LYS A 136 7.78 6.02 2.15
N ALA A 137 6.85 5.19 1.66
CA ALA A 137 6.07 4.28 2.49
C ALA A 137 6.92 3.17 3.11
N ARG A 138 8.02 2.74 2.46
CA ARG A 138 8.88 1.66 2.92
C ARG A 138 9.46 1.90 4.31
N GLY A 139 9.88 3.12 4.61
CA GLY A 139 10.36 3.49 5.96
C GLY A 139 9.25 3.38 7.00
N PHE A 140 8.08 3.94 6.69
CA PHE A 140 6.93 3.93 7.58
C PHE A 140 6.35 2.54 7.82
N VAL A 141 6.39 1.64 6.83
CA VAL A 141 5.98 0.23 7.02
C VAL A 141 6.88 -0.48 8.02
N SER A 142 8.19 -0.21 7.97
CA SER A 142 9.14 -0.81 8.92
C SER A 142 8.90 -0.31 10.33
N GLU A 143 8.79 1.01 10.51
CA GLU A 143 8.58 1.65 11.81
C GLU A 143 7.22 1.29 12.41
N ASN A 144 6.15 1.36 11.61
CA ASN A 144 4.81 0.96 12.03
C ASN A 144 4.73 -0.52 12.40
N GLY A 145 5.50 -1.38 11.74
CA GLY A 145 5.60 -2.79 12.10
C GLY A 145 6.23 -3.02 13.48
N ALA A 146 7.23 -2.22 13.85
CA ALA A 146 7.84 -2.26 15.17
C ALA A 146 6.85 -1.79 16.25
N ILE A 147 6.15 -0.68 16.02
CA ILE A 147 5.11 -0.16 16.93
C ILE A 147 3.99 -1.18 17.12
N TRP A 148 3.54 -1.82 16.04
CA TRP A 148 2.50 -2.85 16.10
C TRP A 148 2.96 -4.06 16.93
N LEU A 149 4.22 -4.50 16.77
CA LEU A 149 4.76 -5.62 17.54
C LEU A 149 4.83 -5.29 19.05
N GLU A 150 5.20 -4.07 19.40
CA GLU A 150 5.19 -3.59 20.79
C GLU A 150 3.78 -3.62 21.37
N ALA A 151 2.80 -3.08 20.64
CA ALA A 151 1.40 -3.09 21.06
C ALA A 151 0.85 -4.52 21.27
N VAL A 152 1.17 -5.45 20.37
CA VAL A 152 0.75 -6.87 20.48
C VAL A 152 1.42 -7.56 21.67
N LYS A 153 2.71 -7.29 21.93
CA LYS A 153 3.39 -7.85 23.11
C LYS A 153 2.76 -7.35 24.41
N ALA A 154 2.42 -6.06 24.48
CA ALA A 154 1.76 -5.47 25.64
C ALA A 154 0.38 -6.10 25.89
N SER A 155 -0.42 -6.31 24.84
CA SER A 155 -1.72 -6.98 24.99
C SER A 155 -1.59 -8.43 25.47
N ILE A 156 -0.64 -9.19 24.93
CA ILE A 156 -0.41 -10.58 25.37
C ILE A 156 0.04 -10.64 26.84
N LYS A 157 0.90 -9.71 27.28
CA LYS A 157 1.36 -9.64 28.67
C LYS A 157 0.18 -9.36 29.61
N ALA A 158 -0.65 -8.37 29.30
CA ALA A 158 -1.83 -8.03 30.09
C ALA A 158 -2.82 -9.20 30.20
N ASP A 159 -3.05 -9.93 29.10
CA ASP A 159 -3.93 -11.10 29.08
C ASP A 159 -3.40 -12.25 29.97
N LYS A 160 -2.08 -12.46 30.00
CA LYS A 160 -1.45 -13.47 30.88
C LYS A 160 -1.57 -13.09 32.36
N GLU A 161 -1.30 -11.83 32.70
CA GLU A 161 -1.43 -11.35 34.08
C GLU A 161 -2.86 -11.46 34.59
N LYS A 162 -3.85 -11.15 33.74
CA LYS A 162 -5.26 -11.31 34.08
C LYS A 162 -5.63 -12.77 34.35
N LYS A 163 -5.17 -13.71 33.51
CA LYS A 163 -5.42 -15.14 33.70
C LYS A 163 -4.75 -15.71 34.96
N GLY A 164 -3.52 -15.28 35.26
CA GLY A 164 -2.80 -15.70 36.47
C GLY A 164 -3.55 -15.35 37.75
N LYS A 165 -4.02 -14.09 37.86
CA LYS A 165 -4.81 -13.63 39.02
C LYS A 165 -6.12 -14.41 39.21
N THR A 166 -6.80 -14.75 38.11
CA THR A 166 -8.05 -15.54 38.17
C THR A 166 -7.82 -16.99 38.61
N HIS A 167 -6.61 -17.53 38.46
CA HIS A 167 -6.26 -18.86 38.97
C HIS A 167 -5.92 -18.81 40.46
N GLU A 168 -5.12 -17.83 40.91
CA GLU A 168 -4.81 -17.65 42.35
C GLU A 168 -6.07 -17.41 43.20
N GLU A 169 -7.01 -16.57 42.73
CA GLU A 169 -8.26 -16.29 43.46
C GLU A 169 -9.18 -17.53 43.60
N LYS A 170 -9.07 -18.50 42.68
CA LYS A 170 -9.81 -19.76 42.76
C LYS A 170 -9.19 -20.76 43.72
N ASP A 171 -7.88 -20.73 43.89
CA ASP A 171 -7.15 -21.63 44.79
C ASP A 171 -7.23 -21.13 46.26
N GLU A 172 -7.41 -19.83 46.49
CA GLU A 172 -7.64 -19.25 47.82
C GLU A 172 -9.09 -19.41 48.34
N THR A 173 -10.04 -19.75 47.46
CA THR A 173 -11.47 -19.87 47.80
C THR A 173 -11.99 -21.32 47.85
N SER A 174 -11.11 -22.31 47.67
CA SER A 174 -11.38 -23.75 47.80
C SER A 174 -10.76 -24.35 49.06
#